data_AF-A0AAN4UCM0-F1
#
_entry.id   AF-A0AAN4UCM0-F1
#
_cell.length_a   1.000
_cell.length_b   1.000
_cell.length_c   1.000
_cell.angle_alpha   90.00
_cell.angle_beta   90.00
_cell.angle_gamma   90.00
#
_symmetry.space_group_name_H-M   'P 1'
#
loop_
_entity.id
_entity.type
_entity.pdbx_description
1 polymer ?
#
loop_
_entity_poly.entity_id
_entity_poly.type
_entity_poly.pdbx_seq_one_letter_code
_entity_poly.pdbx_strand_id
1 'polypeptide(L)'
;MELKKLEVPTTSITEVKRSPMEVFEQAKQEGTAVYVFNREKVAGVMLTQNQYETLLKELDELREKPSATASVQKVEEESFVDAGLEELYQKLQKSLMTESSISAKVLDEKMVSHGFITRKTGFGGVTDMIDELKRTEKIGYQLRQKPEGKNVIAEIVGKQDKTEHLLDHVVIEKIYLKAV
;
A
#
# COMPACT_ATOMS: atom_id res chain seq x y z
N MET A 1 -24.81 13.72 18.31
CA MET A 1 -24.34 12.78 17.27
C MET A 1 -25.10 11.49 17.49
N GLU A 2 -26.06 11.18 16.63
CA GLU A 2 -26.85 9.96 16.74
C GLU A 2 -25.98 8.77 16.33
N LEU A 3 -25.87 7.78 17.23
CA LEU A 3 -25.21 6.52 16.95
C LEU A 3 -26.00 5.81 15.85
N LYS A 4 -25.44 5.78 14.64
CA LYS A 4 -25.93 4.96 13.53
C LYS A 4 -26.04 3.53 14.05
N LYS A 5 -27.27 3.03 14.27
CA LYS A 5 -27.49 1.66 14.72
C LYS A 5 -26.83 0.74 13.70
N LEU A 6 -25.80 0.03 14.16
CA LEU A 6 -25.21 -1.06 13.40
C LEU A 6 -26.28 -2.17 13.43
N GLU A 7 -27.05 -2.34 12.36
CA GLU A 7 -28.02 -3.43 12.20
C GLU A 7 -27.29 -4.76 11.92
N VAL A 8 -26.32 -5.08 12.77
CA VAL A 8 -25.55 -6.32 12.69
C VAL A 8 -25.70 -7.06 14.01
N PRO A 9 -25.91 -8.38 13.98
CA PRO A 9 -26.08 -9.16 15.19
C PRO A 9 -24.81 -9.07 16.03
N THR A 10 -24.98 -8.81 17.33
CA THR A 10 -23.87 -8.66 18.28
C THR A 10 -24.00 -9.68 19.40
N THR A 11 -22.90 -10.31 19.78
CA THR A 11 -22.82 -11.23 20.91
C THR A 11 -21.65 -10.88 21.83
N SER A 12 -21.64 -11.42 23.05
CA SER A 12 -20.55 -11.21 23.99
C SER A 12 -19.50 -12.32 23.88
N ILE A 13 -18.25 -12.01 24.22
CA ILE A 13 -17.16 -12.99 24.26
C ILE A 13 -17.45 -14.13 25.27
N THR A 14 -18.27 -13.87 26.29
CA THR A 14 -18.69 -14.88 27.26
C THR A 14 -19.62 -15.90 26.62
N GLU A 15 -20.54 -15.45 25.77
CA GLU A 15 -21.48 -16.32 25.04
C GLU A 15 -20.74 -17.22 24.05
N VAL A 16 -19.78 -16.63 23.32
CA VAL A 16 -18.91 -17.38 22.40
C VAL A 16 -18.13 -18.47 23.13
N LYS A 17 -17.62 -18.19 24.34
CA LYS A 17 -16.89 -19.18 25.15
C LYS A 17 -17.78 -20.29 25.67
N ARG A 18 -19.07 -19.99 25.90
CA ARG A 18 -20.04 -20.95 26.44
C ARG A 18 -20.57 -21.88 25.34
N SER A 19 -21.02 -21.29 24.23
CA SER A 19 -21.67 -21.99 23.13
C SER A 19 -21.24 -21.38 21.79
N PRO A 20 -20.03 -21.66 21.30
CA PRO A 20 -19.58 -21.11 20.02
C PRO A 20 -20.46 -21.55 18.84
N MET A 21 -21.06 -22.74 18.93
CA MET A 21 -21.96 -23.28 17.90
C MET A 21 -23.24 -22.46 17.74
N GLU A 22 -23.84 -22.00 18.83
CA GLU A 22 -25.06 -21.19 18.81
C GLU A 22 -24.81 -19.85 18.09
N VAL A 23 -23.62 -19.27 18.27
CA VAL A 23 -23.21 -18.03 17.59
C VAL A 23 -23.04 -18.25 16.09
N PHE A 24 -22.52 -19.40 15.66
CA PHE A 24 -22.46 -19.74 14.23
C PHE A 24 -23.85 -20.02 13.64
N GLU A 25 -24.75 -20.66 14.39
CA GLU A 25 -26.14 -20.84 13.97
C GLU A 25 -26.86 -19.49 13.83
N GLN A 26 -26.63 -18.56 14.76
CA GLN A 26 -27.14 -17.20 14.68
C GLN A 26 -26.60 -16.49 13.42
N ALA A 27 -25.30 -16.57 13.14
CA ALA A 27 -24.71 -16.00 11.93
C ALA A 27 -25.34 -16.59 10.65
N LYS A 28 -25.67 -17.88 10.66
CA LYS A 28 -26.34 -18.58 9.55
C LYS A 28 -27.79 -18.13 9.39
N GLN A 29 -28.54 -17.98 10.48
CA GLN A 29 -29.95 -17.59 10.46
C GLN A 29 -30.12 -16.14 10.00
N GLU A 30 -29.27 -15.24 10.50
CA GLU A 30 -29.28 -13.82 10.15
C GLU A 30 -28.66 -13.55 8.77
N GLY A 31 -28.01 -14.56 8.16
CA GLY A 31 -27.36 -14.44 6.87
C GLY A 31 -26.17 -13.46 6.86
N THR A 32 -25.74 -12.97 8.02
CA THR A 32 -24.68 -11.97 8.17
C THR A 32 -23.72 -12.32 9.31
N ALA A 33 -22.61 -11.59 9.39
CA ALA A 33 -21.57 -11.80 10.39
C ALA A 33 -22.02 -11.36 11.79
N VAL A 34 -21.63 -12.11 12.82
CA VAL A 34 -21.92 -11.75 14.22
C VAL A 34 -20.71 -11.07 14.86
N TYR A 35 -20.90 -9.86 15.37
CA TYR A 35 -19.85 -9.11 16.05
C TYR A 35 -19.71 -9.58 17.50
N VAL A 36 -18.49 -9.92 17.90
CA VAL A 36 -18.17 -10.36 19.26
C VAL A 36 -17.63 -9.19 20.06
N PHE A 37 -18.30 -8.84 21.15
CA PHE A 37 -17.91 -7.78 22.06
C PHE A 37 -17.20 -8.34 23.29
N ASN A 38 -16.09 -7.70 23.66
CA ASN A 38 -15.46 -7.86 24.95
C ASN A 38 -15.60 -6.55 25.72
N ARG A 39 -16.50 -6.53 26.71
CA ARG A 39 -16.95 -5.31 27.39
C ARG A 39 -17.52 -4.33 26.36
N GLU A 40 -16.98 -3.12 26.27
CA GLU A 40 -17.44 -2.06 25.36
C GLU A 40 -16.69 -2.06 24.01
N LYS A 41 -15.80 -3.02 23.76
CA LYS A 41 -14.99 -3.08 22.55
C LYS A 41 -15.32 -4.30 21.70
N VAL A 42 -15.32 -4.15 20.38
CA VAL A 42 -15.39 -5.27 19.45
C VAL A 42 -14.07 -6.05 19.52
N ALA A 43 -14.16 -7.33 19.86
CA ALA A 43 -13.02 -8.24 19.93
C ALA A 43 -12.80 -8.99 18.60
N GLY A 44 -13.85 -9.19 17.82
CA GLY A 44 -13.77 -9.89 16.54
C GLY A 44 -15.14 -10.08 15.90
N VAL A 45 -15.17 -10.82 14.80
CA VAL A 45 -16.38 -11.16 14.05
C VAL A 45 -16.40 -12.65 13.79
N MET A 46 -17.56 -13.28 13.96
CA MET A 46 -17.77 -14.70 13.67
C MET A 46 -18.62 -14.86 12.41
N LEU A 47 -18.13 -15.70 11.50
CA LEU A 47 -18.73 -16.02 10.21
C LEU A 47 -18.81 -17.54 10.09
N THR A 48 -19.84 -18.04 9.42
CA THR A 48 -19.84 -19.44 8.99
C THR A 48 -18.84 -19.65 7.86
N GLN A 49 -18.40 -20.90 7.66
CA GLN A 49 -17.52 -21.27 6.56
C GLN A 49 -18.07 -20.80 5.20
N ASN A 50 -19.34 -21.09 4.92
CA ASN A 50 -19.97 -20.70 3.64
C ASN A 50 -19.97 -19.19 3.43
N GLN A 51 -20.25 -18.40 4.47
CA GLN A 51 -20.21 -16.94 4.37
C GLN A 51 -18.81 -16.44 4.10
N TYR A 52 -17.80 -16.99 4.77
CA TYR A 52 -16.40 -16.64 4.54
C TYR A 52 -15.96 -16.99 3.11
N GLU A 53 -16.26 -18.20 2.64
CA GLU A 53 -15.95 -18.64 1.28
C GLU A 53 -16.68 -17.82 0.22
N THR A 54 -17.94 -17.44 0.48
CA THR A 54 -18.71 -16.57 -0.42
C THR A 54 -18.08 -15.19 -0.51
N LEU A 55 -17.67 -14.60 0.62
CA LEU A 55 -16.97 -13.31 0.65
C LEU A 55 -15.64 -13.36 -0.10
N LEU A 56 -14.88 -14.46 0.05
CA LEU A 56 -13.65 -14.65 -0.71
C LEU A 56 -13.93 -14.76 -2.21
N LYS A 57 -14.95 -15.52 -2.60
CA LYS A 57 -15.33 -15.68 -4.00
C LYS A 57 -15.83 -14.36 -4.61
N GLU A 58 -16.65 -13.61 -3.90
CA GLU A 58 -17.09 -12.27 -4.34
C GLU A 58 -15.91 -11.30 -4.45
N LEU A 59 -14.98 -11.35 -3.50
CA LEU A 59 -13.76 -10.56 -3.52
C LEU A 59 -12.89 -10.92 -4.73
N ASP A 60 -12.73 -12.21 -5.01
CA ASP A 60 -12.00 -12.70 -6.17
C ASP A 60 -12.72 -12.31 -7.46
N GLU A 61 -14.05 -12.44 -7.56
CA GLU A 61 -14.82 -11.98 -8.73
C GLU A 61 -14.74 -10.47 -8.94
N LEU A 62 -14.72 -9.66 -7.87
CA LEU A 62 -14.54 -8.21 -7.94
C LEU A 62 -13.11 -7.82 -8.33
N ARG A 63 -12.11 -8.62 -7.92
CA ARG A 63 -10.71 -8.45 -8.32
C ARG A 63 -10.44 -8.97 -9.73
N GLU A 64 -11.13 -10.03 -10.13
CA GLU A 64 -11.03 -10.66 -11.45
C GLU A 64 -11.85 -9.93 -12.50
N LYS A 65 -12.86 -9.13 -12.13
CA LYS A 65 -13.46 -8.12 -13.02
C LYS A 65 -12.41 -7.03 -13.27
N PRO A 66 -11.64 -7.14 -14.36
CA PRO A 66 -10.64 -6.15 -14.65
C PRO A 66 -11.44 -4.96 -15.18
N SER A 67 -11.40 -3.83 -14.48
CA SER A 67 -11.12 -2.61 -15.24
C SER A 67 -9.92 -2.99 -16.11
N ALA A 68 -10.10 -2.99 -17.43
CA ALA A 68 -9.29 -3.69 -18.41
C ALA A 68 -7.84 -3.19 -18.47
N THR A 69 -7.04 -3.38 -17.42
CA THR A 69 -5.60 -3.14 -17.38
C THR A 69 -5.00 -3.83 -16.14
N ALA A 70 -4.07 -4.75 -16.42
CA ALA A 70 -3.06 -5.27 -15.50
C ALA A 70 -3.48 -6.34 -14.46
N SER A 71 -3.44 -7.57 -14.93
CA SER A 71 -2.94 -8.72 -14.16
C SER A 71 -1.57 -8.41 -13.54
N VAL A 72 -1.52 -7.99 -12.27
CA VAL A 72 -0.33 -8.17 -11.42
C VAL A 72 -0.78 -8.43 -9.98
N GLN A 73 -0.33 -9.58 -9.48
CA GLN A 73 -0.28 -10.01 -8.09
C GLN A 73 -0.03 -8.84 -7.11
N LYS A 74 -0.83 -8.72 -6.03
CA LYS A 74 -0.48 -8.06 -4.75
C LYS A 74 -1.59 -8.36 -3.73
N VAL A 75 -1.34 -9.18 -2.71
CA VAL A 75 -0.74 -8.80 -1.41
C VAL A 75 -1.39 -7.53 -0.85
N GLU A 76 -2.07 -7.71 0.28
CA GLU A 76 -2.58 -6.68 1.19
C GLU A 76 -1.58 -5.54 1.32
N GLU A 77 -1.87 -4.38 0.75
CA GLU A 77 -0.98 -3.24 0.80
C GLU A 77 -1.82 -1.95 0.83
N GLU A 78 -1.86 -1.33 2.01
CA GLU A 78 -2.38 0.00 2.36
C GLU A 78 -2.17 1.04 1.24
N SER A 79 -3.23 1.58 0.64
CA SER A 79 -3.25 2.69 -0.33
C SER A 79 -1.89 3.38 -0.60
N PHE A 80 -1.15 2.88 -1.60
CA PHE A 80 0.22 3.32 -1.95
C PHE A 80 0.28 4.61 -2.77
N VAL A 81 -0.88 5.08 -3.23
CA VAL A 81 -1.02 6.23 -4.13
C VAL A 81 -2.29 6.98 -3.73
N ASP A 82 -2.17 8.28 -3.48
CA ASP A 82 -3.32 9.14 -3.23
C ASP A 82 -4.14 9.33 -4.52
N ALA A 83 -5.47 9.41 -4.40
CA ALA A 83 -6.38 9.40 -5.55
C ALA A 83 -6.05 10.55 -6.52
N GLY A 84 -5.62 10.21 -7.75
CA GLY A 84 -5.20 11.16 -8.79
C GLY A 84 -3.71 11.15 -9.16
N LEU A 85 -2.86 10.40 -8.45
CA LEU A 85 -1.43 10.25 -8.77
C LEU A 85 -1.08 8.92 -9.46
N GLU A 86 -2.08 8.13 -9.85
CA GLU A 86 -1.92 6.82 -10.47
C GLU A 86 -1.20 6.88 -11.82
N GLU A 87 -1.47 7.89 -12.66
CA GLU A 87 -0.75 8.04 -13.92
C GLU A 87 0.74 8.34 -13.73
N LEU A 88 1.07 9.15 -12.70
CA LEU A 88 2.44 9.47 -12.35
C LEU A 88 3.14 8.22 -11.80
N TYR A 89 2.44 7.46 -10.95
CA TYR A 89 2.93 6.18 -10.42
C TYR A 89 3.25 5.18 -11.53
N GLN A 90 2.32 4.97 -12.47
CA GLN A 90 2.51 4.05 -13.58
C GLN A 90 3.68 4.45 -14.49
N LYS A 91 3.83 5.76 -14.76
CA LYS A 91 4.98 6.29 -15.52
C LYS A 91 6.30 6.06 -14.78
N LEU A 92 6.34 6.31 -13.48
CA LEU A 92 7.52 6.07 -12.64
C LEU A 92 7.85 4.58 -12.55
N GLN A 93 6.86 3.73 -12.29
CA GLN A 93 7.05 2.28 -12.21
C GLN A 93 7.60 1.73 -13.53
N LYS A 94 7.02 2.13 -14.68
CA LYS A 94 7.53 1.71 -15.99
C LYS A 94 8.95 2.23 -16.25
N SER A 95 9.28 3.46 -15.87
CA SER A 95 10.60 4.06 -16.11
C SER A 95 11.70 3.48 -15.20
N LEU A 96 11.33 3.15 -13.96
CA LEU A 96 12.28 2.79 -12.90
C LEU A 96 12.40 1.27 -12.67
N MET A 97 11.34 0.48 -12.89
CA MET A 97 11.34 -0.98 -12.70
C MET A 97 11.72 -1.75 -13.98
N THR A 98 12.13 -1.07 -15.05
CA THR A 98 12.57 -1.73 -16.30
C THR A 98 13.97 -2.32 -16.18
N GLU A 99 14.82 -1.81 -15.29
CA GLU A 99 16.21 -2.23 -15.12
C GLU A 99 16.42 -2.76 -13.69
N SER A 100 16.99 -3.96 -13.55
CA SER A 100 17.21 -4.63 -12.26
C SER A 100 18.12 -3.85 -11.32
N SER A 101 18.97 -2.99 -11.84
CA SER A 101 19.73 -2.00 -11.09
C SER A 101 19.92 -0.74 -11.93
N ILE A 102 19.77 0.44 -11.31
CA ILE A 102 19.97 1.73 -11.98
C ILE A 102 21.00 2.57 -11.23
N SER A 103 21.89 3.24 -11.94
CA SER A 103 22.77 4.24 -11.32
C SER A 103 21.92 5.34 -10.69
N ALA A 104 22.27 5.76 -9.47
CA ALA A 104 21.58 6.81 -8.77
C ALA A 104 21.65 8.17 -9.53
N LYS A 105 22.60 8.33 -10.47
CA LYS A 105 22.61 9.44 -11.44
C LYS A 105 21.42 9.38 -12.40
N VAL A 106 21.17 8.20 -12.96
CA VAL A 106 20.10 7.91 -13.92
C VAL A 106 18.74 7.94 -13.22
N LEU A 107 18.69 7.45 -11.97
CA LEU A 107 17.51 7.58 -11.11
C LEU A 107 17.09 9.04 -10.97
N ASP A 108 18.02 9.92 -10.58
CA ASP A 108 17.74 11.34 -10.41
C ASP A 108 17.34 12.00 -11.74
N GLU A 109 17.99 11.65 -12.87
CA GLU A 109 17.60 12.15 -14.20
C GLU A 109 16.18 11.72 -14.59
N LYS A 110 15.80 10.46 -14.35
CA LYS A 110 14.44 9.95 -14.57
C LYS A 110 13.44 10.69 -13.67
N MET A 111 13.74 10.89 -12.39
CA MET A 111 12.87 11.63 -11.47
C MET A 111 12.69 13.09 -11.89
N VAL A 112 13.77 13.79 -12.27
CA VAL A 112 13.69 15.17 -12.76
C VAL A 112 12.88 15.26 -14.04
N SER A 113 12.99 14.27 -14.94
CA SER A 113 12.19 14.21 -16.17
C SER A 113 10.68 14.10 -15.88
N HIS A 114 10.31 13.47 -14.77
CA HIS A 114 8.94 13.35 -14.27
C HIS A 114 8.50 14.55 -13.42
N GLY A 115 9.32 15.61 -13.31
CA GLY A 115 8.95 16.85 -12.63
C GLY A 115 9.39 16.95 -11.17
N PHE A 116 10.20 16.01 -10.66
CA PHE A 116 10.73 16.07 -9.29
C PHE A 116 11.94 17.02 -9.18
N ILE A 117 12.15 17.55 -7.98
CA ILE A 117 13.32 18.37 -7.65
C ILE A 117 14.54 17.45 -7.55
N THR A 118 15.59 17.77 -8.30
CA THR A 118 16.87 17.03 -8.25
C THR A 118 17.44 17.07 -6.84
N ARG A 119 17.94 15.92 -6.39
CA ARG A 119 18.65 15.79 -5.11
C ARG A 119 20.17 15.88 -5.29
N LYS A 120 20.66 16.16 -6.51
CA LYS A 120 22.08 16.46 -6.77
C LYS A 120 22.44 17.82 -6.16
N THR A 121 22.58 17.88 -4.83
CA THR A 121 23.09 19.06 -4.14
C THR A 121 24.61 19.17 -4.38
N GLY A 122 25.07 20.41 -4.62
CA GLY A 122 26.38 20.69 -5.21
C GLY A 122 27.59 20.07 -4.51
N PHE A 123 28.63 19.79 -5.31
CA PHE A 123 29.93 19.19 -4.99
C PHE A 123 29.95 17.74 -4.45
N GLY A 124 28.87 17.20 -3.88
CA GLY A 124 28.74 15.80 -3.45
C GLY A 124 28.15 14.83 -4.48
N GLY A 125 27.49 15.34 -5.52
CA GLY A 125 26.96 14.49 -6.60
C GLY A 125 25.85 13.55 -6.11
N VAL A 126 26.08 12.24 -6.25
CA VAL A 126 25.08 11.18 -6.00
C VAL A 126 25.34 10.46 -4.67
N THR A 127 26.42 10.81 -3.97
CA THR A 127 26.82 10.14 -2.71
C THR A 127 25.81 10.36 -1.61
N ASP A 128 25.24 11.56 -1.50
CA ASP A 128 24.23 11.89 -0.49
C ASP A 128 22.99 11.00 -0.62
N MET A 129 22.59 10.69 -1.86
CA MET A 129 21.48 9.79 -2.14
C MET A 129 21.79 8.34 -1.74
N ILE A 130 23.02 7.89 -2.01
CA ILE A 130 23.47 6.53 -1.66
C ILE A 130 23.59 6.40 -0.14
N ASP A 131 24.07 7.43 0.55
CA ASP A 131 24.19 7.43 2.00
C ASP A 131 22.82 7.57 2.69
N GLU A 132 21.87 8.32 2.12
CA GLU A 132 20.47 8.35 2.56
C GLU A 132 19.81 6.98 2.39
N LEU A 133 20.05 6.32 1.25
CA LEU A 133 19.59 4.95 1.00
C LEU A 133 20.19 3.95 1.98
N LYS A 134 21.49 4.04 2.30
CA LYS A 134 22.12 3.19 3.33
C LYS A 134 21.55 3.44 4.72
N ARG A 135 21.21 4.69 5.05
CA ARG A 135 20.75 5.07 6.41
C ARG A 135 19.27 4.80 6.62
N THR A 136 18.45 5.06 5.61
CA THR A 136 16.99 5.08 5.75
C THR A 136 16.28 4.07 4.86
N GLU A 137 17.01 3.40 3.95
CA GLU A 137 16.46 2.51 2.90
C GLU A 137 15.48 3.20 1.95
N LYS A 138 15.39 4.54 2.01
CA LYS A 138 14.42 5.33 1.25
C LYS A 138 15.08 6.60 0.73
N ILE A 139 14.62 7.08 -0.42
CA ILE A 139 14.99 8.37 -1.00
C ILE A 139 13.70 9.16 -1.24
N GLY A 140 13.54 10.26 -0.53
CA GLY A 140 12.39 11.15 -0.69
C GLY A 140 12.61 12.18 -1.80
N TYR A 141 11.73 12.24 -2.78
CA TYR A 141 11.68 13.26 -3.82
C TYR A 141 10.43 14.12 -3.67
N GLN A 142 10.56 15.41 -3.92
CA GLN A 142 9.43 16.35 -3.91
C GLN A 142 9.17 16.84 -5.33
N LEU A 143 7.90 16.90 -5.74
CA LEU A 143 7.50 17.39 -7.06
C LEU A 143 7.68 18.91 -7.13
N ARG A 144 8.25 19.42 -8.23
CA ARG A 144 8.50 20.86 -8.44
C ARG A 144 7.21 21.64 -8.66
N GLN A 145 6.24 21.04 -9.34
CA GLN A 145 4.93 21.67 -9.58
C GLN A 145 3.96 21.23 -8.49
N LYS A 146 3.18 22.18 -7.98
CA LYS A 146 2.05 21.94 -7.09
C LYS A 146 0.80 21.77 -7.96
N PRO A 147 0.44 20.57 -8.45
CA PRO A 147 -0.91 20.37 -8.95
C PRO A 147 -1.86 20.69 -7.78
N GLU A 148 -2.69 21.72 -7.94
CA GLU A 148 -3.71 22.14 -6.96
C GLU A 148 -3.21 22.61 -5.59
N GLY A 149 -1.97 23.09 -5.47
CA GLY A 149 -1.45 23.63 -4.20
C GLY A 149 -1.03 22.59 -3.16
N LYS A 150 -1.12 21.29 -3.49
CA LYS A 150 -0.62 20.17 -2.67
C LYS A 150 0.81 19.80 -3.08
N ASN A 151 1.66 19.52 -2.10
CA ASN A 151 3.04 19.06 -2.28
C ASN A 151 3.03 17.54 -2.49
N VAL A 152 3.39 17.08 -3.69
CA VAL A 152 3.53 15.63 -3.93
C VAL A 152 4.95 15.18 -3.54
N ILE A 153 5.03 14.16 -2.69
CA ILE A 153 6.26 13.52 -2.23
C ILE A 153 6.29 12.09 -2.77
N ALA A 154 7.36 11.72 -3.47
CA ALA A 154 7.66 10.35 -3.86
C ALA A 154 8.75 9.76 -2.95
N GLU A 155 8.44 8.70 -2.21
CA GLU A 155 9.45 7.94 -1.47
C GLU A 155 9.85 6.72 -2.30
N ILE A 156 11.09 6.66 -2.76
CA ILE A 156 11.64 5.51 -3.47
C ILE A 156 12.37 4.64 -2.46
N VAL A 157 11.93 3.40 -2.30
CA VAL A 157 12.54 2.41 -1.41
C VAL A 157 13.38 1.47 -2.25
N GLY A 158 14.63 1.30 -1.85
CA GLY A 158 15.57 0.47 -2.57
C GLY A 158 16.79 0.11 -1.75
N LYS A 159 17.66 -0.71 -2.33
CA LYS A 159 18.94 -1.11 -1.74
C LYS A 159 20.06 -0.77 -2.69
N GLN A 160 21.21 -0.41 -2.12
CA GLN A 160 22.42 -0.26 -2.90
C GLN A 160 22.84 -1.62 -3.45
N ASP A 161 23.14 -1.67 -4.74
CA ASP A 161 23.75 -2.85 -5.34
C ASP A 161 25.18 -3.00 -4.78
N LYS A 162 25.46 -4.14 -4.14
CA LYS A 162 26.76 -4.43 -3.52
C LYS A 162 27.74 -5.10 -4.48
N THR A 163 27.44 -5.10 -5.78
CA THR A 163 28.38 -5.59 -6.79
C THR A 163 29.63 -4.70 -6.78
N GLU A 164 30.82 -5.31 -6.66
CA GLU A 164 32.12 -4.67 -6.36
C GLU A 164 32.52 -3.51 -7.29
N HIS A 165 31.84 -3.31 -8.42
CA HIS A 165 32.13 -2.27 -9.40
C HIS A 165 31.03 -1.19 -9.55
N LEU A 166 29.88 -1.34 -8.88
CA LEU A 166 28.70 -0.50 -9.09
C LEU A 166 28.24 0.17 -7.79
N LEU A 167 29.15 0.84 -7.10
CA LEU A 167 28.88 1.55 -5.84
C LEU A 167 27.79 2.63 -5.97
N ASP A 168 27.51 3.08 -7.19
CA ASP A 168 26.49 4.08 -7.49
C ASP A 168 25.15 3.49 -7.93
N HIS A 169 25.02 2.16 -8.03
CA HIS A 169 23.79 1.50 -8.48
C HIS A 169 22.84 1.18 -7.33
N VAL A 170 21.56 1.34 -7.62
CA VAL A 170 20.44 1.15 -6.70
C VAL A 170 19.47 0.18 -7.34
N VAL A 171 19.11 -0.85 -6.59
CA VAL A 171 18.00 -1.75 -6.88
C VAL A 171 16.76 -1.15 -6.24
N ILE A 172 15.79 -0.76 -7.05
CA ILE A 172 14.52 -0.22 -6.54
C ILE A 172 13.61 -1.39 -6.21
N GLU A 173 13.13 -1.42 -4.97
CA GLU A 173 12.19 -2.45 -4.52
C GLU A 173 10.75 -1.92 -4.54
N LYS A 174 10.52 -0.67 -4.09
CA LYS A 174 9.17 -0.08 -4.00
C LYS A 174 9.19 1.42 -4.25
N ILE A 175 8.08 1.98 -4.72
CA ILE A 175 7.87 3.41 -4.88
C ILE A 175 6.58 3.77 -4.14
N TYR A 176 6.57 4.86 -3.39
CA TYR A 176 5.40 5.39 -2.70
C TYR A 176 5.16 6.83 -3.16
N LEU A 177 3.91 7.22 -3.37
CA LEU A 177 3.53 8.58 -3.72
C LEU A 177 2.49 9.10 -2.72
N LYS A 178 2.79 10.22 -2.07
CA LYS A 178 1.89 10.89 -1.14
C LYS A 178 1.66 12.32 -1.61
N ALA A 179 0.41 12.76 -1.67
CA ALA A 179 0.10 14.18 -1.75
C ALA A 179 -0.02 14.73 -0.31
N VAL A 180 0.67 15.83 -0.03
CA VAL A 180 0.71 16.53 1.27
C VAL A 180 0.14 17.93 1.14
#